data_AF-A0A8T5JXG4-F1
#
_entry.id   AF-A0A8T5JXG4-F1
#
_cell.length_a   1.000
_cell.length_b   1.000
_cell.length_c   1.000
_cell.angle_alpha   90.00
_cell.angle_beta   90.00
_cell.angle_gamma   90.00
#
_symmetry.space_group_name_H-M   'P 1'
#
loop_
_entity.id
_entity.type
_entity.pdbx_description
1 polymer ?
#
loop_
_entity_poly.entity_id
_entity_poly.type
_entity_poly.pdbx_seq_one_letter_code
_entity_poly.pdbx_strand_id
1 'polypeptide(L)' 'DLEVLQKALECRKADILKSEETGAEYFIKLIGNIQDAKKDNELIEKALIKINQRSE' A
#
# COMPACT_ATOMS: atom_id res chain seq x y z
N ASP A 1 15.16 9.54 1.99
CA ASP A 1 15.26 8.69 0.80
C ASP A 1 13.93 8.50 0.10
N LEU A 2 13.86 8.89 -1.17
CA LEU A 2 12.71 8.65 -2.04
C LEU A 2 12.43 7.15 -2.20
N GLU A 3 13.48 6.32 -2.22
CA GLU A 3 13.40 4.86 -2.27
C GLU A 3 12.68 4.26 -1.05
N VAL A 4 12.91 4.81 0.15
CA VAL A 4 12.23 4.37 1.37
C VAL A 4 10.73 4.69 1.29
N LEU A 5 10.36 5.85 0.76
CA LEU A 5 8.95 6.23 0.55
C LEU A 5 8.28 5.31 -0.48
N GLN A 6 8.97 5.00 -1.57
CA GLN A 6 8.47 4.06 -2.58
C GLN A 6 8.21 2.67 -1.99
N LYS A 7 9.20 2.11 -1.28
CA LYS A 7 9.07 0.81 -0.60
C LYS A 7 7.94 0.80 0.43
N ALA A 8 7.78 1.88 1.20
CA ALA A 8 6.68 1.98 2.17
C ALA A 8 5.30 1.93 1.49
N LEU A 9 5.14 2.60 0.34
CA LEU A 9 3.91 2.59 -0.46
C LEU A 9 3.63 1.20 -1.05
N GLU A 10 4.65 0.53 -1.58
CA GLU A 10 4.56 -0.85 -2.09
C GLU A 10 4.18 -1.84 -0.98
N CYS A 11 4.81 -1.75 0.19
CA CYS A 11 4.47 -2.55 1.37
C CYS A 11 3.03 -2.33 1.79
N ARG A 12 2.58 -1.07 1.89
CA ARG A 12 1.20 -0.74 2.27
C ARG A 12 0.19 -1.37 1.30
N LYS A 13 0.43 -1.30 -0.01
CA LYS A 13 -0.41 -1.93 -1.04
C LYS A 13 -0.45 -3.45 -0.88
N ALA A 14 0.70 -4.07 -0.64
CA ALA A 14 0.81 -5.51 -0.44
C ALA A 14 0.09 -5.99 0.85
N ASP A 15 0.17 -5.24 1.93
CA ASP A 15 -0.49 -5.60 3.19
C ASP A 15 -2.02 -5.50 3.07
N ILE A 16 -2.54 -4.52 2.33
CA ILE A 16 -3.98 -4.43 2.02
C ILE A 16 -4.41 -5.67 1.23
N LEU A 17 -3.69 -6.03 0.17
CA LEU A 17 -4.01 -7.19 -0.65
C LEU A 17 -3.99 -8.48 0.16
N LYS A 18 -2.94 -8.70 0.96
CA LYS A 18 -2.82 -9.89 1.81
C LYS A 18 -3.92 -9.95 2.88
N SER A 19 -4.32 -8.80 3.44
CA SER A 19 -5.41 -8.76 4.41
C SER A 19 -6.73 -9.24 3.82
N GLU A 20 -6.97 -8.95 2.54
CA GLU A 20 -8.15 -9.38 1.81
C GLU A 20 -8.08 -10.85 1.39
N GLU A 21 -6.97 -11.27 0.78
CA GLU A 21 -6.84 -12.61 0.20
C GLU A 21 -6.71 -13.71 1.26
N THR A 22 -5.95 -13.44 2.32
CA THR A 22 -5.59 -14.48 3.30
C THR A 22 -6.48 -14.49 4.53
N GLY A 23 -7.14 -13.35 4.83
CA GLY A 23 -7.86 -13.17 6.09
C GLY A 23 -6.98 -13.36 7.33
N ALA A 24 -5.65 -13.33 7.20
CA ALA A 24 -4.75 -13.62 8.31
C ALA A 24 -4.85 -12.52 9.36
N GLU A 25 -5.03 -12.93 10.62
CA GLU A 25 -5.33 -12.04 11.75
C GLU A 25 -4.29 -10.92 11.91
N TYR A 26 -3.01 -11.21 11.62
CA TYR A 26 -1.94 -10.22 11.63
C TYR A 26 -2.23 -9.05 10.68
N PHE A 27 -2.55 -9.33 9.40
CA PHE A 27 -2.82 -8.28 8.42
C PHE A 27 -4.15 -7.58 8.72
N ILE A 28 -5.18 -8.30 9.17
CA ILE A 28 -6.45 -7.67 9.59
C ILE A 28 -6.20 -6.67 10.73
N LYS A 29 -5.41 -7.04 11.75
CA LYS A 29 -5.07 -6.13 12.86
C LYS A 29 -4.19 -4.96 12.43
N LEU A 30 -3.24 -5.20 11.52
CA LEU A 30 -2.36 -4.17 10.99
C LEU A 30 -3.13 -3.12 10.16
N ILE A 31 -4.06 -3.58 9.32
CA ILE A 31 -4.82 -2.74 8.38
C ILE A 31 -6.07 -2.15 9.02
N GLY A 32 -6.70 -2.85 9.95
CA GLY A 32 -7.97 -2.47 10.55
C GLY A 32 -9.12 -2.66 9.54
N ASN A 33 -9.76 -1.55 9.13
CA ASN A 33 -10.85 -1.60 8.16
C ASN A 33 -10.32 -1.73 6.73
N ILE A 34 -10.39 -2.93 6.18
CA ILE A 34 -9.95 -3.24 4.81
C ILE A 34 -10.71 -2.41 3.77
N GLN A 35 -12.01 -2.18 3.95
CA GLN A 35 -12.82 -1.42 2.98
C GLN A 35 -12.41 0.05 2.91
N ASP A 36 -12.03 0.64 4.03
CA ASP A 36 -11.50 1.99 4.05
C ASP A 36 -10.07 2.02 3.51
N ALA A 37 -9.20 1.08 3.91
CA ALA A 37 -7.83 0.99 3.44
C ALA A 37 -7.73 0.82 1.91
N LYS A 38 -8.67 0.13 1.28
CA LYS A 38 -8.73 -0.02 -0.17
C LYS A 38 -8.90 1.30 -0.93
N LYS A 39 -9.51 2.30 -0.31
CA LYS A 39 -9.66 3.64 -0.92
C LYS A 39 -8.29 4.29 -1.12
N ASP A 40 -7.28 3.89 -0.35
CA ASP A 40 -5.91 4.36 -0.48
C ASP A 40 -5.22 3.81 -1.74
N ASN A 41 -5.66 2.68 -2.30
CA ASN A 41 -4.96 2.01 -3.41
C ASN A 41 -4.79 2.94 -4.63
N GLU A 42 -5.82 3.69 -5.01
CA GLU A 42 -5.74 4.62 -6.13
C GLU A 42 -4.73 5.76 -5.86
N LEU A 43 -4.69 6.24 -4.62
CA LEU A 43 -3.76 7.30 -4.21
C LEU A 43 -2.32 6.79 -4.15
N ILE A 44 -2.11 5.58 -3.64
CA ILE A 44 -0.82 4.89 -3.60
C ILE A 44 -0.29 4.69 -5.02
N GLU A 45 -1.13 4.20 -5.94
CA GLU A 45 -0.77 4.01 -7.35
C GLU A 45 -0.32 5.31 -8.02
N LYS A 46 -1.10 6.39 -7.83
CA LYS A 46 -0.75 7.73 -8.34
C LYS A 46 0.55 8.25 -7.74
N ALA A 47 0.80 8.00 -6.45
CA ALA A 47 2.03 8.41 -5.79
C ALA A 47 3.25 7.66 -6.35
N LEU A 48 3.16 6.33 -6.51
CA LEU A 48 4.22 5.51 -7.09
C LEU A 48 4.56 5.95 -8.52
N ILE A 49 3.55 6.22 -9.36
CA ILE A 49 3.78 6.74 -10.72
C ILE A 49 4.58 8.05 -10.68
N LYS A 50 4.19 9.00 -9.83
CA LYS A 50 4.89 10.29 -9.70
C LYS A 50 6.30 10.15 -9.16
N ILE A 51 6.53 9.22 -8.24
CA ILE A 51 7.87 8.93 -7.70
C ILE A 51 8.76 8.37 -8.81
N ASN A 52 8.27 7.40 -9.59
CA ASN A 52 9.03 6.81 -10.69
C ASN A 52 9.36 7.83 -11.79
N GLN A 53 8.43 8.73 -12.12
CA GLN A 53 8.66 9.84 -13.07
C GLN A 53 9.71 10.87 -12.61
N ARG A 54 10.01 10.93 -11.31
CA ARG A 54 11.00 11.85 -10.72
C ARG A 54 12.37 11.21 -10.55
N SER A 55 12.44 9.89 -10.72
CA SER A 55 13.65 9.07 -10.61
C SER A 55 14.31 8.81 -11.98
N GLU A 56 13.66 9.24 -13.07
CA GLU A 56 14.26 9.47 -14.40
C GLU A 56 14.83 10.89 -14.50
#